data_AF-A0A812FXE4-F1
#
_entry.id   AF-A0A812FXE4-F1
#
_cell.length_a   1.000
_cell.length_b   1.000
_cell.length_c   1.000
_cell.angle_alpha   90.00
_cell.angle_beta   90.00
_cell.angle_gamma   90.00
#
_symmetry.space_group_name_H-M   'P 1'
#
loop_
_entity.id
_entity.type
_entity.pdbx_description
1 polymer ?
#
loop_
_entity_poly.entity_id
_entity_poly.type
_entity_poly.pdbx_seq_one_letter_code
_entity_poly.pdbx_strand_id
1 'polypeptide(L)'
;MQKQITINFTNEMIEQSIIQTKKRNPDLKPHFENLNMTKEQGHQIGFLGEFAACVYFGLDWLDNIRSDYKTIDTHDLTLGNAKVDVKTESVPDNIFQMLQTQFRKRPFLQHGSIFDDKPYGRRLINAGQRQELEKKHVVLFGAVNRDSMIEHEDGTFLIGLSGWLPLGYVTVKNALKYPIIEDKPFVAKKHKYPTPVMAIKSSDLLSIDDLKEKYNQHKNTFQS
;
A
#
# COMPACT_ATOMS: atom_id res chain seq x y z
N MET A 1 -11.85 5.96 -23.27
CA MET A 1 -12.35 5.34 -22.02
C MET A 1 -11.48 5.81 -20.87
N GLN A 2 -12.06 6.50 -19.88
CA GLN A 2 -11.34 6.86 -18.66
C GLN A 2 -11.02 5.58 -17.89
N LYS A 3 -9.73 5.23 -17.78
CA LYS A 3 -9.24 4.02 -17.12
C LYS A 3 -9.69 4.05 -15.66
N GLN A 4 -10.45 3.04 -15.23
CA GLN A 4 -10.81 2.87 -13.82
C GLN A 4 -9.50 2.64 -13.03
N ILE A 5 -9.15 3.61 -12.18
CA ILE A 5 -7.85 3.62 -11.47
C ILE A 5 -7.91 2.69 -10.24
N THR A 6 -9.10 2.44 -9.71
CA THR A 6 -9.30 1.59 -8.52
C THR A 6 -9.46 0.12 -8.91
N ILE A 7 -8.72 -0.75 -8.22
CA ILE A 7 -8.89 -2.21 -8.29
C ILE A 7 -9.96 -2.62 -7.29
N ASN A 8 -11.11 -3.06 -7.79
CA ASN A 8 -12.21 -3.50 -6.93
C ASN A 8 -11.82 -4.80 -6.22
N PHE A 9 -12.14 -4.89 -4.92
CA PHE A 9 -11.98 -6.15 -4.20
C PHE A 9 -13.14 -7.09 -4.52
N THR A 10 -12.82 -8.37 -4.75
CA THR A 10 -13.83 -9.42 -4.84
C THR A 10 -14.19 -9.92 -3.44
N ASN A 11 -15.36 -10.57 -3.31
CA ASN A 11 -15.71 -11.24 -2.05
C ASN A 11 -14.65 -12.29 -1.66
N GLU A 12 -14.11 -13.01 -2.65
CA GLU A 12 -13.05 -14.00 -2.44
C GLU A 12 -11.77 -13.37 -1.87
N MET A 13 -11.35 -12.18 -2.35
CA MET A 13 -10.21 -11.47 -1.77
C MET A 13 -10.48 -11.07 -0.31
N ILE A 14 -11.69 -10.62 -0.01
CA ILE A 14 -12.09 -10.24 1.35
C ILE A 14 -12.04 -11.48 2.26
N GLU A 15 -12.65 -12.59 1.85
CA GLU A 15 -12.63 -13.86 2.57
C GLU A 15 -11.20 -14.37 2.81
N GLN A 16 -10.35 -14.36 1.77
CA GLN A 16 -8.95 -14.77 1.91
C GLN A 16 -8.18 -13.83 2.83
N SER A 17 -8.41 -12.52 2.79
CA SER A 17 -7.72 -11.57 3.69
C SER A 17 -7.99 -11.88 5.17
N ILE A 18 -9.21 -12.32 5.50
CA ILE A 18 -9.60 -12.75 6.85
C ILE A 18 -8.86 -14.03 7.23
N ILE A 19 -8.85 -15.03 6.34
CA ILE A 19 -8.14 -16.30 6.54
C ILE A 19 -6.64 -16.05 6.76
N GLN A 20 -6.00 -15.26 5.90
CA GLN A 20 -4.58 -14.96 5.99
C GLN A 20 -4.22 -14.17 7.24
N THR A 21 -5.09 -13.25 7.66
CA THR A 21 -4.90 -12.50 8.92
C THR A 21 -4.92 -13.42 10.13
N LYS A 22 -5.86 -14.37 10.19
CA LYS A 22 -5.91 -15.39 11.25
C LYS A 22 -4.66 -16.27 11.25
N LYS A 23 -4.15 -16.66 10.07
CA LYS A 23 -2.89 -17.40 9.93
C LYS A 23 -1.66 -16.61 10.38
N ARG A 24 -1.63 -15.30 10.15
CA ARG A 24 -0.49 -14.41 10.46
C ARG A 24 -0.42 -13.98 11.93
N ASN A 25 -1.58 -13.79 12.57
CA ASN A 25 -1.68 -13.20 13.91
C ASN A 25 -0.85 -13.89 15.02
N PRO A 26 -0.69 -15.24 15.04
CA PRO A 26 0.13 -15.91 16.03
C PRO A 26 1.62 -15.54 15.95
N ASP A 27 2.13 -15.32 14.74
CA ASP A 27 3.57 -15.31 14.47
C ASP A 27 4.13 -13.92 14.20
N LEU A 28 3.33 -12.99 13.63
CA LEU A 28 3.81 -11.69 13.18
C LEU A 28 3.00 -10.52 13.74
N LYS A 29 3.72 -9.47 14.18
CA LYS A 29 3.15 -8.20 14.66
C LYS A 29 3.10 -7.17 13.52
N PRO A 30 2.10 -6.28 13.48
CA PRO A 30 2.02 -5.22 12.49
C PRO A 30 3.16 -4.24 12.73
N HIS A 31 3.58 -3.59 11.66
CA HIS A 31 4.61 -2.55 11.75
C HIS A 31 4.04 -1.19 12.17
N PHE A 32 2.73 -1.00 12.13
CA PHE A 32 2.09 0.23 12.59
C PHE A 32 0.98 -0.12 13.57
N GLU A 33 0.95 0.60 14.69
CA GLU A 33 -0.24 0.71 15.52
C GLU A 33 -1.08 1.86 14.95
N ASN A 34 -2.13 1.51 14.21
CA ASN A 34 -3.02 2.50 13.61
C ASN A 34 -4.07 2.90 14.63
N LEU A 35 -4.12 4.18 14.99
CA LEU A 35 -5.02 4.67 16.05
C LEU A 35 -6.51 4.55 15.68
N ASN A 36 -6.83 4.36 14.40
CA ASN A 36 -8.21 4.33 13.91
C ASN A 36 -8.69 2.91 13.55
N MET A 37 -7.86 1.88 13.76
CA MET A 37 -8.23 0.50 13.45
C MET A 37 -7.50 -0.49 14.35
N THR A 38 -8.07 -1.68 14.52
CA THR A 38 -7.43 -2.77 15.22
C THR A 38 -6.22 -3.30 14.43
N LYS A 39 -5.32 -4.02 15.11
CA LYS A 39 -4.22 -4.76 14.47
C LYS A 39 -4.73 -5.68 13.37
N GLU A 40 -5.86 -6.34 13.61
CA GLU A 40 -6.47 -7.28 12.68
C GLU A 40 -6.93 -6.57 11.39
N GLN A 41 -7.64 -5.45 11.52
CA GLN A 41 -8.04 -4.62 10.38
C GLN A 41 -6.82 -4.14 9.57
N GLY A 42 -5.73 -3.76 10.24
CA GLY A 42 -4.49 -3.36 9.58
C GLY A 42 -3.85 -4.50 8.77
N HIS A 43 -3.84 -5.73 9.30
CA HIS A 43 -3.36 -6.90 8.56
C HIS A 43 -4.24 -7.22 7.35
N GLN A 44 -5.56 -7.20 7.51
CA GLN A 44 -6.47 -7.51 6.41
C GLN A 44 -6.35 -6.48 5.27
N ILE A 45 -6.24 -5.18 5.59
CA ILE A 45 -5.98 -4.12 4.58
C ILE A 45 -4.63 -4.34 3.88
N GLY A 46 -3.62 -4.80 4.63
CA GLY A 46 -2.33 -5.20 4.08
C GLY A 46 -2.50 -6.24 2.98
N PHE A 47 -3.10 -7.39 3.31
CA PHE A 47 -3.36 -8.47 2.36
C PHE A 47 -4.21 -8.05 1.17
N LEU A 48 -5.30 -7.30 1.39
CA LEU A 48 -6.12 -6.78 0.28
C LEU A 48 -5.30 -5.90 -0.67
N GLY A 49 -4.41 -5.07 -0.13
CA GLY A 49 -3.47 -4.29 -0.93
C GLY A 49 -2.54 -5.15 -1.77
N GLU A 50 -1.97 -6.20 -1.18
CA GLU A 50 -1.11 -7.16 -1.87
C GLU A 50 -1.88 -7.84 -3.02
N PHE A 51 -3.11 -8.31 -2.76
CA PHE A 51 -3.94 -8.96 -3.78
C PHE A 51 -4.31 -8.00 -4.92
N ALA A 52 -4.72 -6.77 -4.60
CA ALA A 52 -5.02 -5.78 -5.61
C ALA A 52 -3.80 -5.35 -6.42
N ALA A 53 -2.61 -5.29 -5.81
CA ALA A 53 -1.38 -5.03 -6.53
C ALA A 53 -1.10 -6.14 -7.55
N CYS A 54 -1.29 -7.41 -7.18
CA CYS A 54 -1.15 -8.55 -8.11
C CYS A 54 -2.08 -8.39 -9.31
N VAL A 55 -3.37 -8.14 -9.07
CA VAL A 55 -4.35 -7.89 -10.13
C VAL A 55 -3.95 -6.71 -11.00
N TYR A 56 -3.46 -5.62 -10.40
CA TYR A 56 -3.00 -4.46 -11.14
C TYR A 56 -1.87 -4.83 -12.13
N PHE A 57 -0.94 -5.71 -11.76
CA PHE A 57 0.13 -6.17 -12.66
C PHE A 57 -0.25 -7.37 -13.54
N GLY A 58 -1.49 -7.87 -13.47
CA GLY A 58 -1.94 -9.03 -14.25
C GLY A 58 -1.35 -10.36 -13.76
N LEU A 59 -1.04 -10.43 -12.46
CA LEU A 59 -0.65 -11.65 -11.77
C LEU A 59 -1.88 -12.31 -11.15
N ASP A 60 -1.83 -13.63 -10.99
CA ASP A 60 -2.77 -14.32 -10.11
C ASP A 60 -2.42 -14.01 -8.66
N TRP A 61 -3.36 -13.42 -7.93
CA TRP A 61 -3.15 -13.03 -6.54
C TRP A 61 -3.22 -14.23 -5.59
N LEU A 62 -3.87 -15.32 -6.00
CA LEU A 62 -3.93 -16.57 -5.21
C LEU A 62 -2.55 -17.22 -5.10
N ASP A 63 -1.71 -17.09 -6.14
CA ASP A 63 -0.34 -17.61 -6.15
C ASP A 63 0.57 -16.95 -5.10
N ASN A 64 0.21 -15.74 -4.63
CA ASN A 64 0.95 -15.03 -3.57
C ASN A 64 0.46 -15.36 -2.16
N ILE A 65 -0.52 -16.25 -2.00
CA ILE A 65 -0.93 -16.75 -0.68
C ILE A 65 0.07 -17.78 -0.18
N ARG A 66 0.62 -17.53 1.02
CA ARG A 66 1.56 -18.44 1.67
C ARG A 66 0.87 -19.62 2.35
N SER A 67 1.61 -20.73 2.46
CA SER A 67 1.21 -21.87 3.29
C SER A 67 1.19 -21.53 4.78
N ASP A 68 2.17 -20.75 5.26
CA ASP A 68 2.27 -20.26 6.63
C ASP A 68 3.10 -18.95 6.75
N TYR A 69 3.05 -18.34 7.94
CA TYR A 69 3.69 -17.06 8.26
C TYR A 69 4.72 -17.18 9.41
N LYS A 70 5.32 -18.35 9.59
CA LYS A 70 6.29 -18.60 10.68
C LYS A 70 7.57 -17.78 10.56
N THR A 71 7.89 -17.34 9.35
CA THR A 71 9.05 -16.50 9.03
C THR A 71 8.61 -15.19 8.41
N ILE A 72 9.38 -14.13 8.71
CA ILE A 72 9.17 -12.79 8.16
C ILE A 72 9.22 -12.86 6.63
N ASP A 73 8.32 -12.11 6.00
CA ASP A 73 8.28 -12.02 4.56
C ASP A 73 9.51 -11.32 3.98
N THR A 74 10.00 -11.84 2.85
CA THR A 74 11.07 -11.21 2.11
C THR A 74 10.53 -10.17 1.12
N HIS A 75 9.29 -10.30 0.63
CA HIS A 75 8.61 -9.39 -0.30
C HIS A 75 7.16 -9.83 -0.58
N ASP A 76 6.30 -8.90 -0.97
CA ASP A 76 4.87 -9.16 -1.12
C ASP A 76 4.49 -9.63 -2.55
N LEU A 77 5.27 -9.22 -3.57
CA LEU A 77 5.17 -9.77 -4.93
C LEU A 77 6.49 -9.61 -5.71
N THR A 78 6.61 -10.37 -6.80
CA THR A 78 7.74 -10.29 -7.72
C THR A 78 7.31 -9.76 -9.09
N LEU A 79 8.01 -8.75 -9.60
CA LEU A 79 7.85 -8.20 -10.94
C LEU A 79 9.14 -8.42 -11.74
N GLY A 80 9.21 -9.51 -12.51
CA GLY A 80 10.46 -9.95 -13.15
C GLY A 80 11.47 -10.36 -12.08
N ASN A 81 12.62 -9.70 -12.01
CA ASN A 81 13.61 -9.91 -10.93
C ASN A 81 13.42 -8.95 -9.73
N ALA A 82 12.44 -8.04 -9.79
CA ALA A 82 12.23 -7.06 -8.74
C ALA A 82 11.34 -7.61 -7.62
N LYS A 83 11.93 -7.75 -6.44
CA LYS A 83 11.23 -7.92 -5.15
C LYS A 83 10.52 -6.63 -4.74
N VAL A 84 9.21 -6.71 -4.49
CA VAL A 84 8.34 -5.57 -4.23
C VAL A 84 7.70 -5.65 -2.85
N ASP A 85 7.63 -4.53 -2.16
CA ASP A 85 6.86 -4.32 -0.93
C ASP A 85 5.61 -3.51 -1.24
N VAL A 86 4.44 -3.90 -0.74
CA VAL A 86 3.18 -3.18 -0.88
C VAL A 86 2.81 -2.54 0.46
N LYS A 87 2.53 -1.25 0.41
CA LYS A 87 2.08 -0.48 1.57
C LYS A 87 0.73 0.15 1.26
N THR A 88 -0.30 -0.30 1.97
CA THR A 88 -1.66 0.20 1.82
C THR A 88 -2.05 1.08 3.00
N GLU A 89 -2.47 2.30 2.70
CA GLU A 89 -2.93 3.28 3.68
C GLU A 89 -4.47 3.34 3.72
N SER A 90 -5.04 3.42 4.91
CA SER A 90 -6.46 3.72 5.08
C SER A 90 -6.68 5.23 5.23
N VAL A 91 -7.44 5.83 4.32
CA VAL A 91 -7.70 7.28 4.32
C VAL A 91 -9.21 7.55 4.44
N PRO A 92 -9.64 8.69 5.02
CA PRO A 92 -11.06 9.06 5.02
C PRO A 92 -11.56 9.38 3.61
N ASP A 93 -12.87 9.33 3.40
CA ASP A 93 -13.51 9.42 2.08
C ASP A 93 -13.12 10.71 1.35
N ASN A 94 -13.17 11.85 2.04
CA ASN A 94 -12.80 13.14 1.46
C ASN A 94 -11.36 13.15 0.90
N ILE A 95 -10.42 12.48 1.58
CA ILE A 95 -9.03 12.32 1.12
C ILE A 95 -8.97 11.30 -0.01
N PHE A 96 -9.71 10.20 0.07
CA PHE A 96 -9.76 9.18 -0.98
C PHE A 96 -10.25 9.78 -2.31
N GLN A 97 -11.37 10.51 -2.29
CA GLN A 97 -11.93 11.21 -3.45
C GLN A 97 -10.95 12.27 -3.99
N MET A 98 -10.28 13.02 -3.11
CA MET A 98 -9.23 13.96 -3.52
C MET A 98 -8.09 13.24 -4.26
N LEU A 99 -7.57 12.14 -3.72
CA LEU A 99 -6.52 11.36 -4.36
C LEU A 99 -6.99 10.83 -5.73
N GLN A 100 -8.18 10.22 -5.80
CA GLN A 100 -8.76 9.74 -7.06
C GLN A 100 -8.85 10.83 -8.14
N THR A 101 -9.28 12.05 -7.77
CA THR A 101 -9.42 13.16 -8.73
C THR A 101 -8.08 13.71 -9.20
N GLN A 102 -7.06 13.73 -8.34
CA GLN A 102 -5.71 14.18 -8.71
C GLN A 102 -5.09 13.28 -9.78
N PHE A 103 -5.18 11.96 -9.61
CA PHE A 103 -4.66 10.99 -10.59
C PHE A 103 -5.41 11.02 -11.93
N ARG A 104 -6.68 11.47 -11.95
CA ARG A 104 -7.46 11.62 -13.19
C ARG A 104 -7.08 12.85 -14.02
N LYS A 105 -6.62 13.94 -13.39
CA LYS A 105 -6.43 15.24 -14.07
C LYS A 105 -5.01 15.47 -14.58
N ARG A 106 -3.99 14.84 -13.98
CA ARG A 106 -2.59 14.91 -14.44
C ARG A 106 -1.89 13.61 -14.07
N PRO A 107 -1.59 12.72 -15.03
CA PRO A 107 -0.86 11.50 -14.75
C PRO A 107 0.63 11.84 -14.56
N PHE A 108 1.02 12.38 -13.41
CA PHE A 108 2.40 12.34 -12.91
C PHE A 108 3.41 13.40 -13.41
N LEU A 109 2.99 14.52 -14.01
CA LEU A 109 3.90 15.66 -14.30
C LEU A 109 3.48 16.93 -13.54
N GLN A 110 4.39 17.39 -12.66
CA GLN A 110 4.36 18.64 -11.90
C GLN A 110 3.14 18.80 -10.98
N HIS A 111 3.21 18.12 -9.84
CA HIS A 111 2.39 18.41 -8.68
C HIS A 111 2.83 19.73 -8.02
N GLY A 112 2.48 20.87 -8.61
CA GLY A 112 2.58 22.18 -7.95
C GLY A 112 1.63 22.35 -6.75
N SER A 113 0.88 21.31 -6.38
CA SER A 113 -0.09 21.33 -5.28
C SER A 113 -0.18 20.00 -4.52
N ILE A 114 0.88 19.18 -4.49
CA ILE A 114 0.87 18.08 -3.51
C ILE A 114 1.08 18.70 -2.14
N PHE A 115 0.07 18.48 -1.32
CA PHE A 115 -0.01 18.80 0.07
C PHE A 115 0.94 17.92 0.90
N ASP A 116 2.21 17.76 0.51
CA ASP A 116 3.22 16.92 1.19
C ASP A 116 3.32 17.27 2.68
N ASP A 117 3.04 18.52 3.00
CA ASP A 117 3.04 19.06 4.36
C ASP A 117 1.60 19.28 4.88
N LYS A 118 0.68 18.38 4.52
CA LYS A 118 -0.66 18.23 5.09
C LYS A 118 -0.92 16.77 5.46
N PRO A 119 -1.99 16.48 6.23
CA PRO A 119 -2.42 15.10 6.48
C PRO A 119 -2.54 14.30 5.18
N TYR A 120 -2.04 13.06 5.19
CA TYR A 120 -2.04 12.14 4.03
C TYR A 120 -1.22 12.60 2.81
N GLY A 121 -0.43 13.68 2.94
CA GLY A 121 0.48 14.17 1.92
C GLY A 121 1.73 13.32 1.72
N ARG A 122 2.11 12.51 2.72
CA ARG A 122 3.30 11.65 2.67
C ARG A 122 2.93 10.19 2.89
N ARG A 123 3.68 9.29 2.27
CA ARG A 123 3.60 7.84 2.47
C ARG A 123 4.62 7.41 3.50
N LEU A 124 4.16 6.62 4.47
CA LEU A 124 4.94 6.31 5.66
C LEU A 124 5.52 4.89 5.56
N ILE A 125 6.81 4.77 5.86
CA ILE A 125 7.48 3.49 6.11
C ILE A 125 8.02 3.53 7.53
N ASN A 126 7.75 2.51 8.35
CA ASN A 126 8.25 2.48 9.72
C ASN A 126 9.78 2.35 9.73
N ALA A 127 10.47 3.15 10.54
CA ALA A 127 11.92 3.11 10.69
C ALA A 127 12.46 1.71 11.06
N GLY A 128 11.72 0.96 11.89
CA GLY A 128 12.05 -0.42 12.26
C GLY A 128 12.03 -1.42 11.10
N GLN A 129 11.49 -1.05 9.94
CA GLN A 129 11.51 -1.88 8.74
C GLN A 129 12.72 -1.62 7.83
N ARG A 130 13.60 -0.67 8.17
CA ARG A 130 14.67 -0.21 7.28
C ARG A 130 15.58 -1.35 6.79
N GLN A 131 16.04 -2.21 7.70
CA GLN A 131 16.93 -3.35 7.36
C GLN A 131 16.24 -4.38 6.45
N GLU A 132 14.96 -4.66 6.69
CA GLU A 132 14.19 -5.56 5.83
C GLU A 132 13.88 -4.94 4.47
N LEU A 133 13.73 -3.62 4.41
CA LEU A 133 13.50 -2.89 3.18
C LEU A 133 14.70 -2.96 2.23
N GLU A 134 15.92 -2.95 2.76
CA GLU A 134 17.18 -3.04 1.99
C GLU A 134 17.29 -4.31 1.14
N LYS A 135 16.54 -5.36 1.49
CA LYS A 135 16.49 -6.64 0.75
C LYS A 135 15.55 -6.58 -0.47
N LYS A 136 14.84 -5.46 -0.65
CA LYS A 136 13.81 -5.26 -1.69
C LYS A 136 14.25 -4.21 -2.70
N HIS A 137 13.53 -4.11 -3.80
CA HIS A 137 13.87 -3.19 -4.89
C HIS A 137 12.90 -2.01 -4.98
N VAL A 138 11.61 -2.27 -4.74
CA VAL A 138 10.52 -1.31 -4.95
C VAL A 138 9.55 -1.36 -3.77
N VAL A 139 9.01 -0.20 -3.41
CA VAL A 139 7.84 -0.06 -2.54
C VAL A 139 6.70 0.53 -3.35
N LEU A 140 5.58 -0.19 -3.44
CA LEU A 140 4.33 0.26 -4.00
C LEU A 140 3.46 0.86 -2.90
N PHE A 141 2.83 2.00 -3.20
CA PHE A 141 1.87 2.61 -2.32
C PHE A 141 0.47 2.57 -2.92
N GLY A 142 -0.48 2.24 -2.08
CA GLY A 142 -1.90 2.35 -2.39
C GLY A 142 -2.72 2.87 -1.22
N ALA A 143 -3.99 3.17 -1.49
CA ALA A 143 -4.94 3.60 -0.48
C ALA A 143 -6.26 2.84 -0.58
N VAL A 144 -6.96 2.74 0.55
CA VAL A 144 -8.35 2.31 0.64
C VAL A 144 -9.18 3.36 1.37
N ASN A 145 -10.46 3.45 1.04
CA ASN A 145 -11.40 4.34 1.71
C ASN A 145 -11.90 3.72 3.01
N ARG A 146 -11.39 4.19 4.16
CA ARG A 146 -11.74 3.61 5.45
C ARG A 146 -13.19 3.85 5.86
N ASP A 147 -13.80 4.93 5.37
CA ASP A 147 -15.17 5.28 5.75
C ASP A 147 -16.19 4.39 5.01
N SER A 148 -15.73 3.57 4.06
CA SER A 148 -16.52 2.52 3.39
C SER A 148 -16.37 1.13 4.02
N MET A 149 -15.62 1.00 5.12
CA MET A 149 -15.49 -0.25 5.88
C MET A 149 -16.77 -0.48 6.67
N ILE A 150 -17.48 -1.58 6.40
CA ILE A 150 -18.69 -1.96 7.15
C ILE A 150 -18.29 -2.99 8.20
N GLU A 151 -18.60 -2.69 9.46
CA GLU A 151 -18.47 -3.62 10.57
C GLU A 151 -19.68 -4.57 10.60
N HIS A 152 -19.41 -5.87 10.67
CA HIS A 152 -20.41 -6.93 10.80
C HIS A 152 -20.49 -7.45 12.23
N GLU A 153 -21.66 -8.02 12.56
CA GLU A 153 -21.99 -8.55 13.89
C GLU A 153 -21.04 -9.65 14.38
N ASP A 154 -20.37 -10.35 13.46
CA ASP A 154 -19.38 -11.40 13.76
C ASP A 154 -17.96 -10.85 14.02
N GLY A 155 -17.80 -9.52 14.05
CA GLY A 155 -16.51 -8.85 14.17
C GLY A 155 -15.70 -8.85 12.87
N THR A 156 -16.31 -9.16 11.72
CA THR A 156 -15.67 -8.96 10.41
C THR A 156 -15.83 -7.50 9.97
N PHE A 157 -14.75 -6.84 9.53
CA PHE A 157 -14.74 -5.38 9.39
C PHE A 157 -14.69 -4.83 7.96
N LEU A 158 -14.57 -5.67 6.93
CA LEU A 158 -14.17 -5.24 5.58
C LEU A 158 -15.16 -5.56 4.45
N ILE A 159 -16.31 -6.13 4.78
CA ILE A 159 -17.32 -6.42 3.76
C ILE A 159 -17.84 -5.06 3.25
N GLY A 160 -17.77 -4.81 1.94
CA GLY A 160 -18.18 -3.54 1.32
C GLY A 160 -17.05 -2.55 1.02
N LEU A 161 -15.79 -2.84 1.38
CA LEU A 161 -14.65 -2.02 0.96
C LEU A 161 -14.53 -2.07 -0.57
N SER A 162 -14.71 -0.93 -1.23
CA SER A 162 -14.97 -0.89 -2.68
C SER A 162 -13.73 -1.10 -3.57
N GLY A 163 -12.53 -0.89 -3.04
CA GLY A 163 -11.30 -1.20 -3.77
C GLY A 163 -10.04 -0.46 -3.33
N TRP A 164 -8.96 -0.78 -4.01
CA TRP A 164 -7.62 -0.27 -3.80
C TRP A 164 -7.24 0.77 -4.86
N LEU A 165 -6.82 1.95 -4.42
CA LEU A 165 -6.32 3.02 -5.28
C LEU A 165 -4.79 2.98 -5.33
N PRO A 166 -4.16 2.64 -6.46
CA PRO A 166 -2.72 2.76 -6.64
C PRO A 166 -2.31 4.24 -6.60
N LEU A 167 -1.30 4.55 -5.79
CA LEU A 167 -0.80 5.93 -5.61
C LEU A 167 0.53 6.17 -6.33
N GLY A 168 1.32 5.13 -6.57
CA GLY A 168 2.64 5.22 -7.17
C GLY A 168 3.65 4.33 -6.48
N TYR A 169 4.92 4.46 -6.84
CA TYR A 169 5.99 3.66 -6.27
C TYR A 169 7.24 4.49 -5.99
N VAL A 170 8.12 3.95 -5.14
CA VAL A 170 9.47 4.46 -4.94
C VAL A 170 10.45 3.29 -4.98
N THR A 171 11.62 3.48 -5.58
CA THR A 171 12.70 2.50 -5.46
C THR A 171 13.23 2.52 -4.03
N VAL A 172 13.58 1.36 -3.47
CA VAL A 172 14.17 1.28 -2.12
C VAL A 172 15.38 2.20 -1.97
N LYS A 173 16.27 2.25 -2.98
CA LYS A 173 17.42 3.18 -3.01
C LYS A 173 17.03 4.64 -2.76
N ASN A 174 15.90 5.10 -3.29
CA ASN A 174 15.41 6.46 -3.08
C ASN A 174 14.66 6.62 -1.76
N ALA A 175 13.88 5.61 -1.33
CA ALA A 175 13.22 5.61 -0.03
C ALA A 175 14.24 5.75 1.12
N LEU A 176 15.37 5.06 1.04
CA LEU A 176 16.41 5.06 2.09
C LEU A 176 17.15 6.40 2.25
N LYS A 177 17.00 7.33 1.29
CA LYS A 177 17.53 8.70 1.38
C LYS A 177 16.70 9.59 2.29
N TYR A 178 15.45 9.21 2.55
CA TYR A 178 14.59 9.97 3.45
C TYR A 178 15.08 9.86 4.89
N PRO A 179 15.13 10.97 5.64
CA PRO A 179 15.46 10.93 7.06
C PRO A 179 14.35 10.20 7.82
N ILE A 180 14.73 9.56 8.91
CA ILE A 180 13.78 9.09 9.92
C ILE A 180 13.34 10.32 10.71
N ILE A 181 12.03 10.56 10.74
CA ILE A 181 11.42 11.67 11.47
C ILE A 181 10.40 11.15 12.48
N GLU A 182 10.26 11.86 13.58
CA GLU A 182 9.18 11.64 14.55
C GLU A 182 8.09 12.69 14.43
N ASP A 183 8.45 13.93 14.08
CA ASP A 183 7.53 15.04 13.98
C ASP A 183 6.80 15.07 12.64
N LYS A 184 5.51 15.37 12.68
CA LYS A 184 4.69 15.60 11.49
C LYS A 184 5.10 16.92 10.86
N PRO A 185 5.20 16.98 9.51
CA PRO A 185 5.49 18.22 8.80
C PRO A 185 4.29 19.17 8.71
N PHE A 186 3.21 18.90 9.47
CA PHE A 186 1.97 19.64 9.43
C PHE A 186 1.38 19.80 10.84
N VAL A 187 0.59 20.86 11.03
CA VAL A 187 -0.11 21.11 12.29
C VAL A 187 -1.14 20.01 12.55
N ALA A 188 -1.00 19.33 13.69
CA ALA A 188 -1.90 18.28 14.14
C ALA A 188 -2.05 18.31 15.66
N LYS A 189 -3.18 17.83 16.18
CA LYS A 189 -3.44 17.73 17.63
C LYS A 189 -2.32 17.00 18.38
N LYS A 190 -1.77 15.95 17.78
CA LYS A 190 -0.53 15.29 18.20
C LYS A 190 0.55 15.60 17.17
N HIS A 191 1.61 16.31 17.57
CA HIS A 191 2.69 16.74 16.67
C HIS A 191 3.56 15.57 16.18
N LYS A 192 3.71 14.50 16.95
CA LYS A 192 4.47 13.30 16.54
C LYS A 192 3.65 12.26 15.79
N TYR A 193 4.30 11.50 14.93
CA TYR A 193 3.82 10.20 14.45
C TYR A 193 3.77 9.18 15.60
N PRO A 194 2.93 8.14 15.53
CA PRO A 194 2.89 7.08 16.55
C PRO A 194 4.20 6.30 16.68
N THR A 195 5.03 6.29 15.62
CA THR A 195 6.32 5.62 15.55
C THR A 195 7.25 6.43 14.63
N PRO A 196 8.58 6.36 14.78
CA PRO A 196 9.50 6.98 13.84
C PRO A 196 9.32 6.43 12.42
N VAL A 197 9.34 7.31 11.42
CA VAL A 197 9.01 6.96 10.03
C VAL A 197 9.96 7.58 9.03
N MET A 198 10.17 6.91 7.90
CA MET A 198 10.57 7.54 6.66
C MET A 198 9.30 8.05 5.97
N ALA A 199 9.08 9.37 5.98
CA ALA A 199 7.88 9.99 5.42
C ALA A 199 8.13 10.46 3.98
N ILE A 200 7.87 9.58 3.02
CA ILE A 200 8.09 9.80 1.58
C ILE A 200 7.08 10.80 1.05
N LYS A 201 7.53 11.87 0.39
CA LYS A 201 6.63 12.84 -0.25
C LYS A 201 5.84 12.15 -1.36
N SER A 202 4.55 12.45 -1.46
CA SER A 202 3.74 11.90 -2.57
C SER A 202 4.22 12.43 -3.91
N SER A 203 4.81 13.63 -3.93
CA SER A 203 5.38 14.25 -5.13
C SER A 203 6.63 13.55 -5.67
N ASP A 204 7.28 12.74 -4.84
CA ASP A 204 8.46 11.95 -5.22
C ASP A 204 8.08 10.53 -5.70
N LEU A 205 6.80 10.17 -5.66
CA LEU A 205 6.35 8.88 -6.17
C LEU A 205 6.40 8.85 -7.70
N LEU A 206 6.92 7.74 -8.21
CA LEU A 206 6.95 7.42 -9.63
C LEU A 206 5.63 6.77 -10.06
N SER A 207 5.30 6.89 -11.35
CA SER A 207 4.09 6.35 -11.96
C SER A 207 4.05 4.82 -11.90
N ILE A 208 3.04 4.26 -11.26
CA ILE A 208 2.84 2.80 -11.21
C ILE A 208 2.51 2.20 -12.59
N ASP A 209 1.91 2.99 -13.50
CA ASP A 209 1.67 2.58 -14.88
C ASP A 209 3.01 2.42 -15.63
N ASP A 210 3.99 3.31 -15.41
CA ASP A 210 5.33 3.20 -16.02
C ASP A 210 6.05 1.95 -15.54
N LEU A 211 5.87 1.59 -14.26
CA LEU A 211 6.41 0.35 -13.72
C LEU A 211 5.75 -0.88 -14.36
N LYS A 212 4.43 -0.84 -14.55
CA LYS A 212 3.68 -1.90 -15.23
C LYS A 212 4.11 -2.06 -16.68
N GLU A 213 4.33 -0.95 -17.39
CA GLU A 213 4.83 -0.99 -18.76
C GLU A 213 6.22 -1.64 -18.84
N LYS A 214 7.16 -1.23 -17.97
CA LYS A 214 8.50 -1.85 -17.89
C LYS A 214 8.43 -3.33 -17.58
N TYR A 215 7.55 -3.74 -16.66
CA TYR A 215 7.33 -5.14 -16.34
C TYR A 215 6.81 -5.94 -17.55
N ASN A 216 5.84 -5.40 -18.28
CA ASN A 216 5.30 -6.05 -19.48
C ASN A 216 6.35 -6.18 -20.60
N GLN A 217 7.16 -5.14 -20.82
CA GLN A 217 8.27 -5.18 -21.77
C GLN A 217 9.29 -6.27 -21.40
N HIS A 218 9.65 -6.36 -20.11
CA HIS A 218 10.51 -7.41 -19.59
C HIS A 218 9.91 -8.79 -19.85
N LYS A 219 8.63 -9.01 -19.49
CA LYS A 219 7.93 -10.28 -19.72
C LYS A 219 7.99 -10.72 -21.19
N ASN A 220 7.72 -9.81 -22.13
CA ASN A 220 7.75 -10.12 -23.56
C ASN A 220 9.15 -10.47 -24.08
N THR A 221 10.20 -9.88 -23.51
CA THR A 221 11.59 -10.12 -23.92
C THR A 221 12.10 -11.48 -23.47
N PHE A 222 11.62 -12.00 -22.34
CA PHE A 222 12.10 -13.25 -21.73
C PHE A 222 11.11 -14.43 -21.83
N GLN A 223 9.96 -14.23 -22.46
CA GLN A 223 8.97 -15.28 -22.76
C GLN A 223 8.83 -15.56 -24.27
N SER A 224 9.67 -14.95 -25.12
CA SER A 224 9.83 -15.28 -26.55
C SER A 224 11.08 -16.12 -26.78
#